data_AF-A0AAE4CAW1-F1
#
_entry.id   AF-A0AAE4CAW1-F1
#
_cell.length_a   1.000
_cell.length_b   1.000
_cell.length_c   1.000
_cell.angle_alpha   90.00
_cell.angle_beta   90.00
_cell.angle_gamma   90.00
#
_symmetry.space_group_name_H-M   'P 1'
#
loop_
_entity.id
_entity.type
_entity.pdbx_description
1 polymer ?
#
loop_
_entity_poly.entity_id
_entity_poly.type
_entity_poly.pdbx_seq_one_letter_code
_entity_poly.pdbx_strand_id
1 'polypeptide(L)'
;MMLTALPVDRVVQVRGGDPDRIALLAARGGPDLPAVLGHRLRAAHRVDGVVAAALDELETAATGLFPAWLPGAEHLDTPGGAGLAAVRALAAEHAARTVHFGPFLADLAAAALSGVPARRRFAVEIRARGLARAVADGLGRARLVLLIRLPDGLGAAGERAVVSGAEWLADRAGIGVWLCGAPLRTVDRLSVARLPSAPADAAIAPVAGRPHPRSASEAALEAALARHPWAAGRAWNQTYQSHALASPVRLDLLWRDERCVVEIDGPEHCRPERFEADRQRDVQLQLDGFAVLRFTNARVRHDVEAVVRQIGSFIHQRRHDHLRGHQP
;
A
#
# COMPACT_ATOMS: atom_id res chain seq x y z
N MET A 1 10.70 -16.71 -11.79
CA MET A 1 11.48 -15.87 -10.86
C MET A 1 10.61 -15.49 -9.65
N MET A 2 11.10 -15.71 -8.44
CA MET A 2 10.44 -15.25 -7.21
C MET A 2 10.77 -13.77 -6.96
N LEU A 3 9.93 -13.04 -6.22
CA LEU A 3 10.14 -11.62 -5.90
C LEU A 3 11.50 -11.34 -5.22
N THR A 4 11.97 -12.28 -4.41
CA THR A 4 13.28 -12.23 -3.73
C THR A 4 14.48 -12.18 -4.69
N ALA A 5 14.32 -12.62 -5.93
CA ALA A 5 15.40 -12.64 -6.91
C ALA A 5 15.50 -11.34 -7.72
N LEU A 6 14.51 -10.46 -7.64
CA LEU A 6 14.52 -9.20 -8.38
C LEU A 6 15.58 -8.25 -7.82
N PRO A 7 16.39 -7.59 -8.68
CA PRO A 7 17.29 -6.55 -8.23
C PRO A 7 16.55 -5.43 -7.49
N VAL A 8 17.10 -4.99 -6.36
CA VAL A 8 16.52 -3.96 -5.46
C VAL A 8 17.40 -2.71 -5.37
N ASP A 9 18.41 -2.62 -6.23
CA ASP A 9 19.49 -1.62 -6.23
C ASP A 9 19.60 -0.88 -7.58
N ARG A 10 18.73 -1.19 -8.54
CA ARG A 10 18.75 -0.64 -9.90
C ARG A 10 17.36 -0.61 -10.52
N VAL A 11 17.25 0.00 -11.70
CA VAL A 11 16.02 -0.02 -12.49
C VAL A 11 15.85 -1.36 -13.20
N VAL A 12 14.68 -1.96 -13.07
CA VAL A 12 14.33 -3.24 -13.71
C VAL A 12 12.97 -3.11 -14.36
N GLN A 13 12.85 -3.56 -15.62
CA GLN A 13 11.56 -3.74 -16.24
C GLN A 13 11.00 -5.10 -15.82
N VAL A 14 9.91 -5.10 -15.06
CA VAL A 14 9.23 -6.32 -14.62
C VAL A 14 8.13 -6.66 -15.62
N ARG A 15 8.29 -7.78 -16.32
CA ARG A 15 7.31 -8.33 -17.26
C ARG A 15 6.58 -9.50 -16.63
N GLY A 16 5.26 -9.51 -16.78
CA GLY A 16 4.40 -10.49 -16.12
C GLY A 16 4.19 -10.15 -14.63
N GLY A 17 3.01 -10.49 -14.12
CA GLY A 17 2.59 -10.13 -12.76
C GLY A 17 1.78 -8.83 -12.71
N ASP A 18 0.63 -8.89 -12.05
CA ASP A 18 -0.18 -7.72 -11.73
C ASP A 18 0.57 -6.83 -10.71
N PRO A 19 0.76 -5.52 -10.97
CA PRO A 19 1.44 -4.62 -10.03
C PRO A 19 0.86 -4.66 -8.62
N ASP A 20 -0.46 -4.81 -8.49
CA ASP A 20 -1.12 -4.85 -7.18
C ASP A 20 -0.80 -6.16 -6.45
N ARG A 21 -0.62 -7.25 -7.20
CA ARG A 21 -0.15 -8.54 -6.68
C ARG A 21 1.32 -8.49 -6.26
N ILE A 22 2.18 -7.81 -7.02
CA ILE A 22 3.61 -7.59 -6.68
C ILE A 22 3.70 -6.83 -5.34
N ALA A 23 2.97 -5.72 -5.21
CA ALA A 23 2.92 -4.94 -3.98
C ALA A 23 2.37 -5.75 -2.80
N LEU A 24 1.29 -6.52 -2.99
CA LEU A 24 0.71 -7.36 -1.95
C LEU A 24 1.68 -8.47 -1.48
N LEU A 25 2.37 -9.13 -2.42
CA LEU A 25 3.31 -10.19 -2.08
C LEU A 25 4.53 -9.63 -1.33
N ALA A 26 4.99 -8.43 -1.69
CA ALA A 26 6.05 -7.75 -0.95
C ALA A 26 5.60 -7.36 0.47
N ALA A 27 4.38 -6.84 0.64
CA ALA A 27 3.82 -6.49 1.95
C ALA A 27 3.67 -7.71 2.89
N ARG A 28 3.39 -8.91 2.34
CA ARG A 28 3.30 -10.16 3.09
C ARG A 28 4.66 -10.80 3.39
N GLY A 29 5.74 -10.26 2.85
CA GLY A 29 7.09 -10.76 3.01
C GLY A 29 7.68 -10.48 4.39
N GLY A 30 8.57 -11.35 4.88
CA GLY A 30 9.38 -11.10 6.09
C GLY A 30 10.37 -9.94 5.91
N PRO A 31 11.00 -9.44 6.99
CA PRO A 31 11.79 -8.19 7.02
C PRO A 31 12.94 -8.11 6.01
N ASP A 32 13.44 -9.26 5.54
CA ASP A 32 14.51 -9.38 4.54
C ASP A 32 14.08 -8.93 3.13
N LEU A 33 12.78 -8.78 2.87
CA LEU A 33 12.24 -8.25 1.63
C LEU A 33 12.17 -6.72 1.66
N PRO A 34 12.45 -6.05 0.52
CA PRO A 34 12.36 -4.60 0.44
C PRO A 34 10.92 -4.12 0.70
N ALA A 35 10.79 -2.92 1.25
CA ALA A 35 9.54 -2.18 1.18
C ALA A 35 9.22 -1.91 -0.29
N VAL A 36 8.02 -2.24 -0.75
CA VAL A 36 7.57 -1.92 -2.10
C VAL A 36 6.48 -0.86 -2.02
N LEU A 37 6.78 0.33 -2.52
CA LEU A 37 5.84 1.44 -2.60
C LEU A 37 5.29 1.52 -4.03
N GLY A 38 3.97 1.43 -4.19
CA GLY A 38 3.32 1.58 -5.48
C GLY A 38 3.23 3.06 -5.87
N HIS A 39 3.71 3.41 -7.06
CA HIS A 39 3.55 4.76 -7.61
C HIS A 39 2.91 4.69 -8.99
N ARG A 40 1.84 5.47 -9.17
CA ARG A 40 1.15 5.58 -10.45
C ARG A 40 1.55 6.87 -11.14
N LEU A 41 2.36 6.76 -12.19
CA LEU A 41 2.72 7.90 -13.02
C LEU A 41 1.48 8.45 -13.74
N ARG A 42 1.20 9.72 -13.51
CA ARG A 42 0.33 10.53 -14.39
C ARG A 42 1.21 11.11 -15.49
N ALA A 43 0.71 11.14 -16.72
CA ALA A 43 1.46 11.40 -17.95
C ALA A 43 2.53 12.52 -17.79
N ALA A 44 3.77 12.11 -17.51
CA ALA A 44 4.91 12.99 -17.36
C ALA A 44 5.80 12.82 -18.58
N HIS A 45 5.99 13.90 -19.33
CA HIS A 45 6.80 13.91 -20.56
C HIS A 45 8.24 14.37 -20.33
N ARG A 46 8.60 14.70 -19.08
CA ARG A 46 9.92 15.23 -18.70
C ARG A 46 10.47 14.53 -17.45
N VAL A 47 11.79 14.44 -17.37
CA VAL A 47 12.51 13.77 -16.29
C VAL A 47 12.25 14.43 -14.93
N ASP A 48 12.27 15.77 -14.88
CA ASP A 48 12.00 16.56 -13.68
C ASP A 48 10.59 16.31 -13.12
N GLY A 49 9.59 16.18 -14.00
CA GLY A 49 8.22 15.83 -13.61
C GLY A 49 8.09 14.43 -13.01
N VAL A 50 8.80 13.44 -13.57
CA VAL A 50 8.83 12.06 -13.04
C VAL A 50 9.45 12.03 -11.65
N VAL A 51 10.60 12.69 -11.48
CA VAL A 51 11.29 12.77 -10.18
C VAL A 51 10.43 13.51 -9.16
N ALA A 52 9.86 14.67 -9.52
CA ALA A 52 9.01 15.44 -8.62
C ALA A 52 7.80 14.63 -8.13
N ALA A 53 7.10 13.93 -9.03
CA ALA A 53 5.96 13.09 -8.67
C ALA A 53 6.34 11.95 -7.71
N ALA A 54 7.49 11.30 -7.94
CA ALA A 54 7.98 10.27 -7.04
C ALA A 54 8.39 10.83 -5.66
N LEU A 55 8.98 12.03 -5.62
CA LEU A 55 9.34 12.66 -4.34
C LEU A 55 8.13 13.13 -3.55
N ASP A 56 7.11 13.66 -4.20
CA ASP A 56 5.86 14.05 -3.54
C ASP A 56 5.15 12.81 -2.96
N GLU A 57 5.19 11.67 -3.67
CA GLU A 57 4.72 10.38 -3.15
C GLU A 57 5.52 9.92 -1.91
N LEU A 58 6.86 9.95 -1.99
CA LEU A 58 7.73 9.55 -0.88
C LEU A 58 7.59 10.48 0.33
N GLU A 59 7.37 11.78 0.12
CA GLU A 59 7.13 12.76 1.19
C GLU A 59 5.79 12.51 1.88
N THR A 60 4.77 12.17 1.11
CA THR A 60 3.49 11.75 1.65
C THR A 60 3.67 10.45 2.46
N ALA A 61 4.42 9.45 1.95
CA ALA A 61 4.73 8.19 2.67
C ALA A 61 5.39 8.47 4.01
N ALA A 62 6.47 9.23 3.99
CA ALA A 62 7.21 9.52 5.20
C ALA A 62 6.34 10.27 6.21
N THR A 63 5.55 11.24 5.76
CA THR A 63 4.63 11.97 6.65
C THR A 63 3.58 11.04 7.27
N GLY A 64 2.94 10.17 6.48
CA GLY A 64 1.93 9.22 6.97
C GLY A 64 2.50 8.10 7.85
N LEU A 65 3.78 7.77 7.70
CA LEU A 65 4.48 6.80 8.54
C LEU A 65 5.04 7.40 9.83
N PHE A 66 4.92 8.71 10.06
CA PHE A 66 5.31 9.30 11.34
C PHE A 66 4.34 8.84 12.45
N PRO A 67 4.81 8.45 13.66
CA PRO A 67 6.19 8.52 14.16
C PRO A 67 7.05 7.25 13.95
N ALA A 68 6.59 6.25 13.19
CA ALA A 68 7.23 4.92 13.11
C ALA A 68 8.71 4.93 12.68
N TRP A 69 9.16 5.91 11.89
CA TRP A 69 10.56 6.06 11.49
C TRP A 69 11.40 6.95 12.42
N LEU A 70 10.80 7.54 13.47
CA LEU A 70 11.48 8.34 14.48
C LEU A 70 11.17 7.83 15.89
N PRO A 71 11.92 6.81 16.37
CA PRO A 71 11.75 6.28 17.71
C PRO A 71 11.85 7.37 18.79
N GLY A 72 10.93 7.36 19.74
CA GLY A 72 10.82 8.37 20.82
C GLY A 72 9.85 9.51 20.51
N ALA A 73 9.30 9.58 19.30
CA ALA A 73 8.33 10.60 18.91
C ALA A 73 6.87 10.19 19.21
N GLU A 74 6.63 9.00 19.77
CA GLU A 74 5.30 8.42 20.01
C GLU A 74 4.46 9.22 21.02
N HIS A 75 5.10 10.09 21.81
CA HIS A 75 4.45 10.94 22.81
C HIS A 75 4.31 12.40 22.35
N LEU A 76 4.71 12.72 21.12
CA LEU A 76 4.64 14.06 20.57
C LEU A 76 3.38 14.20 19.71
N ASP A 77 2.26 14.50 20.36
CA ASP A 77 0.95 14.55 19.69
C ASP A 77 0.54 15.95 19.21
N THR A 78 1.29 16.99 19.60
CA THR A 78 0.95 18.37 19.23
C THR A 78 2.17 19.19 18.78
N PRO A 79 2.03 20.04 17.75
CA PRO A 79 3.08 20.98 17.35
C PRO A 79 3.20 22.18 18.31
N GLY A 80 2.28 22.34 19.26
CA GLY A 80 2.24 23.47 20.19
C GLY A 80 3.32 23.42 21.28
N GLY A 81 3.57 24.57 21.92
CA GLY A 81 4.54 24.68 23.02
C GLY A 81 5.96 24.32 22.57
N ALA A 82 6.56 23.33 23.24
CA ALA A 82 7.90 22.84 22.92
C ALA A 82 7.92 21.71 21.87
N GLY A 83 6.78 21.25 21.35
CA GLY A 83 6.67 20.06 20.50
C GLY A 83 7.52 20.12 19.23
N LEU A 84 7.50 21.23 18.50
CA LEU A 84 8.33 21.41 17.30
C LEU A 84 9.84 21.48 17.60
N ALA A 85 10.23 21.98 18.76
CA ALA A 85 11.63 21.99 19.17
C ALA A 85 12.07 20.58 19.61
N ALA A 86 11.22 19.88 20.36
CA ALA A 86 11.45 18.52 20.83
C ALA A 86 11.59 17.54 19.66
N VAL A 87 10.66 17.56 18.69
CA VAL A 87 10.72 16.65 17.54
C VAL A 87 11.96 16.88 16.67
N ARG A 88 12.39 18.14 16.53
CA ARG A 88 13.63 18.48 15.80
C ARG A 88 14.88 18.01 16.55
N ALA A 89 14.92 18.16 17.86
CA ALA A 89 16.02 17.70 18.69
C ALA A 89 16.13 16.16 18.64
N LEU A 90 15.00 15.47 18.78
CA LEU A 90 14.94 14.01 18.67
C LEU A 90 15.39 13.51 17.29
N ALA A 91 14.93 14.16 16.22
CA ALA A 91 15.37 13.84 14.86
C ALA A 91 16.88 14.07 14.66
N ALA A 92 17.44 15.15 15.21
CA ALA A 92 18.88 15.40 15.16
C ALA A 92 19.67 14.34 15.93
N GLU A 93 19.19 13.92 17.11
CA GLU A 93 19.79 12.87 17.93
C GLU A 93 19.72 11.50 17.23
N HIS A 94 18.57 11.16 16.65
CA HIS A 94 18.40 9.95 15.86
C HIS A 94 19.33 9.94 14.64
N ALA A 95 19.43 11.06 13.92
CA ALA A 95 20.31 11.19 12.77
C ALA A 95 21.79 11.08 13.14
N ALA A 96 22.20 11.54 14.33
CA ALA A 96 23.58 11.41 14.80
C ALA A 96 24.01 9.95 15.03
N ARG A 97 23.05 9.04 15.25
CA ARG A 97 23.31 7.59 15.46
C ARG A 97 23.07 6.73 14.22
N THR A 98 22.64 7.34 13.12
CA THR A 98 22.19 6.63 11.92
C THR A 98 22.81 7.25 10.67
N VAL A 99 22.44 6.74 9.50
CA VAL A 99 22.91 7.27 8.22
C VAL A 99 22.14 8.52 7.77
N HIS A 100 21.12 8.95 8.53
CA HIS A 100 20.22 10.05 8.15
C HIS A 100 20.93 11.41 8.15
N PHE A 101 20.48 12.30 7.26
CA PHE A 101 20.96 13.68 7.26
C PHE A 101 20.12 14.52 8.24
N GLY A 102 20.69 14.83 9.40
CA GLY A 102 19.98 15.45 10.53
C GLY A 102 19.15 16.69 10.21
N PRO A 103 19.69 17.70 9.50
CA PRO A 103 18.90 18.89 9.15
C PRO A 103 17.66 18.58 8.31
N PHE A 104 17.73 17.60 7.42
CA PHE A 104 16.59 17.17 6.63
C PHE A 104 15.59 16.38 7.47
N LEU A 105 16.06 15.42 8.28
CA LEU A 105 15.19 14.60 9.13
C LEU A 105 14.42 15.45 10.14
N ALA A 106 15.06 16.46 10.73
CA ALA A 106 14.42 17.38 11.66
C ALA A 106 13.32 18.22 11.01
N ASP A 107 13.51 18.64 9.76
CA ASP A 107 12.48 19.34 9.00
C ASP A 107 11.32 18.46 8.60
N LEU A 108 11.60 17.24 8.17
CA LEU A 108 10.59 16.25 7.85
C LEU A 108 9.75 15.92 9.09
N ALA A 109 10.38 15.76 10.26
CA ALA A 109 9.67 15.46 11.51
C ALA A 109 8.81 16.65 11.97
N ALA A 110 9.31 17.88 11.84
CA ALA A 110 8.53 19.07 12.12
C ALA A 110 7.33 19.23 11.16
N ALA A 111 7.53 18.93 9.87
CA ALA A 111 6.47 18.94 8.86
C ALA A 111 5.39 17.89 9.17
N ALA A 112 5.80 16.67 9.51
CA ALA A 112 4.90 15.59 9.86
C ALA A 112 4.07 15.91 11.12
N LEU A 113 4.71 16.42 12.18
CA LEU A 113 4.04 16.80 13.42
C LEU A 113 3.06 17.98 13.25
N SER A 114 3.39 18.93 12.37
CA SER A 114 2.56 20.13 12.15
C SER A 114 1.47 19.95 11.08
N GLY A 115 1.56 18.90 10.26
CA GLY A 115 0.73 18.74 9.07
C GLY A 115 1.02 19.76 7.96
N VAL A 116 2.06 20.59 8.12
CA VAL A 116 2.46 21.59 7.12
C VAL A 116 3.61 21.02 6.28
N PRO A 117 3.51 21.00 4.94
CA PRO A 117 4.56 20.47 4.08
C PRO A 117 5.94 21.09 4.35
N ALA A 118 6.99 20.28 4.26
CA ALA A 118 8.35 20.77 4.47
C ALA A 118 8.70 21.81 3.39
N ARG A 119 9.34 22.90 3.80
CA ARG A 119 9.86 23.87 2.82
C ARG A 119 10.93 23.18 1.98
N ARG A 120 10.85 23.33 0.65
CA ARG A 120 11.82 22.79 -0.33
C ARG A 120 13.16 23.55 -0.28
N ARG A 121 13.81 23.56 0.89
CA ARG A 121 15.09 24.24 1.14
C ARG A 121 16.31 23.35 0.89
N PHE A 122 16.10 22.03 0.80
CA PHE A 122 17.15 21.05 0.54
C PHE A 122 17.23 20.70 -0.94
N ALA A 123 18.45 20.43 -1.40
CA ALA A 123 18.68 19.89 -2.75
C ALA A 123 17.85 18.62 -2.98
N VAL A 124 17.47 18.41 -4.24
CA VAL A 124 16.55 17.33 -4.63
C VAL A 124 17.12 15.94 -4.30
N GLU A 125 18.44 15.78 -4.37
CA GLU A 125 19.17 14.55 -4.01
C GLU A 125 19.08 14.25 -2.51
N ILE A 126 19.21 15.27 -1.67
CA ILE A 126 19.09 15.15 -0.21
C ILE A 126 17.67 14.72 0.14
N ARG A 127 16.67 15.36 -0.47
CA ARG A 127 15.25 14.99 -0.29
C ARG A 127 15.01 13.55 -0.71
N ALA A 128 15.46 13.16 -1.90
CA ALA A 128 15.26 11.81 -2.43
C ALA A 128 15.79 10.73 -1.49
N ARG A 129 17.05 10.87 -1.07
CA ARG A 129 17.70 9.90 -0.18
C ARG A 129 17.11 9.90 1.23
N GLY A 130 16.83 11.08 1.77
CA GLY A 130 16.26 11.22 3.11
C GLY A 130 14.85 10.62 3.20
N LEU A 131 13.98 10.94 2.24
CA LEU A 131 12.63 10.39 2.16
C LEU A 131 12.65 8.87 2.00
N ALA A 132 13.43 8.35 1.06
CA ALA A 132 13.52 6.91 0.82
C ALA A 132 13.89 6.12 2.09
N ARG A 133 14.83 6.65 2.89
CA ARG A 133 15.24 6.02 4.15
C ARG A 133 14.19 6.12 5.23
N ALA A 134 13.57 7.29 5.41
CA ALA A 134 12.47 7.45 6.37
C ALA A 134 11.32 6.49 6.08
N VAL A 135 10.97 6.31 4.80
CA VAL A 135 9.93 5.34 4.40
C VAL A 135 10.35 3.89 4.65
N ALA A 136 11.60 3.53 4.31
CA ALA A 136 12.12 2.19 4.58
C ALA A 136 12.11 1.87 6.08
N ASP A 137 12.60 2.78 6.91
CA ASP A 137 12.66 2.62 8.37
C ASP A 137 11.25 2.55 8.99
N GLY A 138 10.32 3.39 8.53
CA GLY A 138 8.94 3.40 9.01
C GLY A 138 8.16 2.12 8.66
N LEU A 139 8.59 1.41 7.62
CA LEU A 139 8.07 0.10 7.23
C LEU A 139 8.89 -1.07 7.84
N GLY A 140 9.91 -0.77 8.64
CA GLY A 140 10.80 -1.75 9.26
C GLY A 140 11.66 -2.53 8.25
N ARG A 141 12.01 -1.93 7.11
CA ARG A 141 12.73 -2.58 6.01
C ARG A 141 14.09 -1.95 5.76
N ALA A 142 15.09 -2.76 5.43
CA ALA A 142 16.44 -2.27 5.14
C ALA A 142 16.56 -1.55 3.79
N ARG A 143 15.63 -1.78 2.86
CA ARG A 143 15.65 -1.23 1.49
C ARG A 143 14.26 -0.86 1.01
N LEU A 144 14.20 0.15 0.16
CA LEU A 144 12.99 0.58 -0.54
C LEU A 144 13.09 0.26 -2.03
N VAL A 145 11.97 -0.17 -2.60
CA VAL A 145 11.75 -0.33 -4.02
C VAL A 145 10.51 0.48 -4.41
N LEU A 146 10.65 1.33 -5.42
CA LEU A 146 9.52 2.04 -6.01
C LEU A 146 8.96 1.23 -7.20
N LEU A 147 7.73 0.75 -7.08
CA LEU A 147 7.02 0.06 -8.15
C LEU A 147 6.22 1.06 -8.96
N ILE A 148 6.74 1.42 -10.13
CA ILE A 148 6.14 2.41 -11.02
C ILE A 148 5.29 1.70 -12.08
N ARG A 149 3.98 1.98 -12.07
CA ARG A 149 3.06 1.53 -13.12
C ARG A 149 3.13 2.47 -14.33
N LEU A 150 3.59 1.96 -15.45
CA LEU A 150 3.64 2.68 -16.73
C LEU A 150 2.23 2.84 -17.31
N PRO A 151 1.86 4.03 -17.80
CA PRO A 151 0.59 4.23 -18.50
C PRO A 151 0.62 3.59 -19.89
N ASP A 152 -0.55 3.16 -20.37
CA ASP A 152 -0.70 2.66 -21.73
C ASP A 152 -0.47 3.80 -22.75
N GLY A 153 0.11 3.45 -23.91
CA GLY A 153 0.30 4.41 -25.01
C GLY A 153 1.42 5.45 -24.77
N LEU A 154 2.36 5.20 -23.87
CA LEU A 154 3.50 6.08 -23.65
C LEU A 154 4.35 6.20 -24.93
N GLY A 155 4.49 7.41 -25.46
CA GLY A 155 5.35 7.67 -26.63
C GLY A 155 6.85 7.63 -26.29
N ALA A 156 7.71 7.60 -27.32
CA ALA A 156 9.16 7.50 -27.19
C ALA A 156 9.81 8.54 -26.24
N ALA A 157 9.33 9.78 -26.25
CA ALA A 157 9.81 10.83 -25.34
C ALA A 157 9.42 10.56 -23.88
N GLY A 158 8.20 10.06 -23.66
CA GLY A 158 7.73 9.67 -22.33
C GLY A 158 8.49 8.46 -21.80
N GLU A 159 8.74 7.44 -22.62
CA GLU A 159 9.56 6.28 -22.23
C GLU A 159 10.96 6.72 -21.77
N ARG A 160 11.63 7.58 -22.54
CA ARG A 160 12.95 8.13 -22.16
C ARG A 160 12.88 8.93 -20.86
N ALA A 161 11.87 9.78 -20.69
CA ALA A 161 11.71 10.58 -19.49
C ALA A 161 11.53 9.72 -18.23
N VAL A 162 10.67 8.70 -18.31
CA VAL A 162 10.41 7.77 -17.19
C VAL A 162 11.64 6.95 -16.86
N VAL A 163 12.32 6.39 -17.87
CA VAL A 163 13.54 5.61 -17.62
C VAL A 163 14.62 6.48 -17.00
N SER A 164 14.90 7.66 -17.55
CA SER A 164 15.93 8.55 -17.01
C SER A 164 15.58 9.04 -15.59
N GLY A 165 14.30 9.29 -15.30
CA GLY A 165 13.84 9.62 -13.94
C GLY A 165 13.99 8.46 -12.96
N ALA A 166 13.66 7.24 -13.39
CA ALA A 166 13.86 6.01 -12.61
C ALA A 166 15.34 5.74 -12.34
N GLU A 167 16.21 5.92 -13.34
CA GLU A 167 17.67 5.78 -13.21
C GLU A 167 18.21 6.81 -12.22
N TRP A 168 17.75 8.06 -12.31
CA TRP A 168 18.09 9.11 -11.36
C TRP A 168 17.65 8.75 -9.93
N LEU A 169 16.43 8.24 -9.75
CA LEU A 169 15.94 7.81 -8.43
C LEU A 169 16.79 6.66 -7.87
N ALA A 170 17.11 5.66 -8.70
CA ALA A 170 17.92 4.54 -8.26
C ALA A 170 19.32 4.98 -7.81
N ASP A 171 19.98 5.85 -8.59
CA ASP A 171 21.32 6.35 -8.29
C ASP A 171 21.33 7.34 -7.11
N ARG A 172 20.45 8.35 -7.14
CA ARG A 172 20.50 9.46 -6.17
C ARG A 172 19.79 9.12 -4.87
N ALA A 173 18.63 8.46 -4.92
CA ALA A 173 17.91 8.05 -3.71
C ALA A 173 18.46 6.74 -3.11
N GLY A 174 19.15 5.91 -3.91
CA GLY A 174 19.69 4.62 -3.46
C GLY A 174 18.63 3.55 -3.30
N ILE A 175 17.61 3.54 -4.17
CA ILE A 175 16.46 2.62 -4.12
C ILE A 175 16.41 1.73 -5.36
N GLY A 176 15.72 0.60 -5.28
CA GLY A 176 15.33 -0.14 -6.47
C GLY A 176 14.15 0.54 -7.17
N VAL A 177 14.06 0.43 -8.49
CA VAL A 177 12.89 0.89 -9.23
C VAL A 177 12.40 -0.20 -10.15
N TRP A 178 11.16 -0.64 -9.96
CA TRP A 178 10.52 -1.64 -10.81
C TRP A 178 9.51 -0.97 -11.72
N LEU A 179 9.75 -1.04 -13.03
CA LEU A 179 8.82 -0.55 -14.04
C LEU A 179 7.92 -1.69 -14.47
N CYS A 180 6.61 -1.55 -14.29
CA CYS A 180 5.61 -2.56 -14.65
C CYS A 180 4.52 -1.99 -15.56
N GLY A 181 3.76 -2.86 -16.23
CA GLY A 181 2.74 -2.46 -17.21
C GLY A 181 3.20 -2.66 -18.66
N ALA A 182 2.82 -1.74 -19.55
CA ALA A 182 3.12 -1.85 -20.97
C ALA A 182 4.65 -1.94 -21.22
N PRO A 183 5.09 -2.82 -22.15
CA PRO A 183 6.50 -2.95 -22.44
C PRO A 183 7.02 -1.69 -23.15
N LEU A 184 8.08 -1.10 -22.60
CA LEU A 184 8.92 -0.10 -23.27
C LEU A 184 9.39 -0.63 -24.64
N ARG A 185 9.23 0.18 -25.68
CA ARG A 185 9.55 -0.18 -27.08
C ARG A 185 10.79 0.53 -27.61
N THR A 186 11.10 1.70 -27.07
CA THR A 186 12.15 2.60 -27.55
C THR A 186 13.44 2.46 -26.75
N VAL A 187 13.34 2.05 -25.48
CA VAL A 187 14.49 1.91 -24.58
C VAL A 187 14.75 0.43 -24.31
N ASP A 188 15.95 -0.04 -24.67
CA ASP A 188 16.38 -1.44 -24.61
C ASP A 188 17.48 -1.71 -23.57
N ARG A 189 18.13 -0.68 -23.03
CA ARG A 189 19.22 -0.80 -22.05
C ARG A 189 18.83 -1.34 -20.67
N LEU A 190 17.54 -1.48 -20.38
CA LEU A 190 17.08 -1.94 -19.06
C LEU A 190 17.09 -3.46 -18.96
N SER A 191 17.52 -3.96 -17.80
CA SER A 191 17.37 -5.38 -17.47
C SER A 191 15.88 -5.74 -17.37
N VAL A 192 15.49 -6.81 -18.05
CA VAL A 192 14.11 -7.32 -18.05
C VAL A 192 14.02 -8.54 -17.15
N ALA A 193 13.28 -8.43 -16.06
CA ALA A 193 12.95 -9.57 -15.22
C ALA A 193 11.55 -10.08 -15.56
N ARG A 194 11.42 -11.41 -15.74
CA ARG A 194 10.12 -12.05 -15.92
C ARG A 194 9.67 -12.67 -14.62
N LEU A 195 8.67 -12.06 -13.99
CA LEU A 195 7.90 -12.79 -13.00
C LEU A 195 7.04 -13.79 -13.76
N PRO A 196 6.95 -15.04 -13.29
CA PRO A 196 6.05 -16.00 -13.91
C PRO A 196 4.67 -15.35 -13.84
N SER A 197 4.05 -15.12 -15.01
CA SER A 197 2.60 -15.07 -15.03
C SER A 197 2.20 -16.35 -14.32
N ALA A 198 1.52 -16.23 -13.19
CA ALA A 198 1.04 -17.42 -12.51
C ALA A 198 0.36 -18.28 -13.60
N PRO A 199 0.68 -19.59 -13.72
CA PRO A 199 0.25 -20.41 -14.85
C PRO A 199 -1.26 -20.26 -15.07
N ALA A 200 -1.81 -20.65 -16.21
CA ALA A 200 -3.27 -20.64 -16.37
C ALA A 200 -3.99 -21.45 -15.24
N ASP A 201 -3.31 -22.40 -14.59
CA ASP A 201 -3.75 -23.08 -13.35
C ASP A 201 -3.69 -22.23 -12.05
N ALA A 202 -3.16 -21.01 -12.14
CA ALA A 202 -3.36 -19.93 -11.18
C ALA A 202 -4.65 -19.13 -11.46
N ALA A 203 -5.55 -19.64 -12.30
CA ALA A 203 -6.99 -19.36 -12.25
C ALA A 203 -7.62 -19.66 -10.87
N ILE A 204 -6.83 -20.10 -9.91
CA ILE A 204 -7.18 -20.34 -8.52
C ILE A 204 -6.58 -19.28 -7.56
N ALA A 205 -6.19 -18.12 -8.10
CA ALA A 205 -6.00 -16.91 -7.30
C ALA A 205 -7.36 -16.22 -7.11
N PRO A 206 -7.57 -15.50 -5.99
CA PRO A 206 -8.77 -14.71 -5.80
C PRO A 206 -8.87 -13.65 -6.90
N VAL A 207 -9.89 -13.76 -7.75
CA VAL A 207 -10.18 -12.81 -8.85
C VAL A 207 -11.13 -11.75 -8.33
N ALA A 208 -10.80 -10.47 -8.53
CA ALA A 208 -11.69 -9.37 -8.17
C ALA A 208 -13.09 -9.60 -8.76
N GLY A 209 -14.10 -9.59 -7.90
CA GLY A 209 -15.51 -9.82 -8.24
C GLY A 209 -15.97 -11.28 -8.14
N ARG A 210 -15.10 -12.24 -7.82
CA ARG A 210 -15.50 -13.65 -7.62
C ARG A 210 -14.98 -14.20 -6.29
N PRO A 211 -15.72 -15.09 -5.60
CA PRO A 211 -15.18 -15.81 -4.44
C PRO A 211 -13.95 -16.63 -4.85
N HIS A 212 -13.06 -16.87 -3.89
CA HIS A 212 -11.84 -17.61 -4.13
C HIS A 212 -12.19 -19.03 -4.62
N PRO A 213 -11.72 -19.48 -5.81
CA PRO A 213 -12.20 -20.72 -6.41
C PRO A 213 -11.88 -21.99 -5.60
N ARG A 214 -10.88 -21.90 -4.71
CA ARG A 214 -10.48 -22.95 -3.76
C ARG A 214 -11.11 -22.85 -2.36
N SER A 215 -11.93 -21.83 -2.09
CA SER A 215 -12.56 -21.61 -0.78
C SER A 215 -14.01 -22.08 -0.80
N ALA A 216 -14.26 -23.29 -0.29
CA ALA A 216 -15.61 -23.84 -0.18
C ALA A 216 -16.53 -22.95 0.67
N SER A 217 -15.98 -22.26 1.67
CA SER A 217 -16.71 -21.32 2.52
C SER A 217 -17.14 -20.07 1.75
N GLU A 218 -16.23 -19.44 0.98
CA GLU A 218 -16.59 -18.27 0.18
C GLU A 218 -17.61 -18.62 -0.91
N ALA A 219 -17.46 -19.79 -1.55
CA ALA A 219 -18.42 -20.27 -2.53
C ALA A 219 -19.81 -20.53 -1.91
N ALA A 220 -19.86 -21.16 -0.73
CA ALA A 220 -21.12 -21.39 0.00
C ALA A 220 -21.78 -20.08 0.43
N LEU A 221 -20.99 -19.12 0.93
CA LEU A 221 -21.48 -17.81 1.33
C LEU A 221 -22.01 -17.02 0.13
N GLU A 222 -21.31 -17.04 -1.01
CA GLU A 222 -21.79 -16.39 -2.24
C GLU A 222 -23.10 -16.99 -2.73
N ALA A 223 -23.21 -18.33 -2.76
CA ALA A 223 -24.44 -19.01 -3.17
C ALA A 223 -25.63 -18.64 -2.27
N ALA A 224 -25.40 -18.50 -0.96
CA ALA A 224 -26.43 -18.08 -0.01
C ALA A 224 -26.79 -16.59 -0.19
N LEU A 225 -25.80 -15.69 -0.31
CA LEU A 225 -26.02 -14.25 -0.54
C LEU A 225 -26.75 -13.97 -1.84
N ALA A 226 -26.47 -14.73 -2.91
CA ALA A 226 -27.11 -14.56 -4.22
C ALA A 226 -28.64 -14.73 -4.19
N ARG A 227 -29.19 -15.45 -3.19
CA ARG A 227 -30.63 -15.62 -2.99
C ARG A 227 -31.31 -14.39 -2.38
N HIS A 228 -30.55 -13.40 -1.94
CA HIS A 228 -31.08 -12.26 -1.20
C HIS A 228 -30.90 -10.94 -1.98
N PRO A 229 -31.99 -10.24 -2.33
CA PRO A 229 -31.91 -8.96 -3.05
C PRO A 229 -31.12 -7.90 -2.30
N TRP A 230 -31.17 -7.89 -0.97
CA TRP A 230 -30.44 -6.93 -0.15
C TRP A 230 -28.92 -7.04 -0.31
N ALA A 231 -28.41 -8.21 -0.72
CA ALA A 231 -26.99 -8.48 -0.90
C ALA A 231 -26.43 -7.94 -2.22
N ALA A 232 -27.21 -7.21 -3.02
CA ALA A 232 -26.73 -6.47 -4.17
C ALA A 232 -25.61 -5.46 -3.78
N GLY A 233 -24.71 -5.16 -4.73
CA GLY A 233 -23.58 -4.24 -4.52
C GLY A 233 -22.32 -4.89 -3.93
N ARG A 234 -22.36 -6.19 -3.63
CA ARG A 234 -21.22 -6.93 -3.07
C ARG A 234 -20.15 -7.21 -4.12
N ALA A 235 -18.88 -7.11 -3.72
CA ALA A 235 -17.74 -7.41 -4.56
C ALA A 235 -16.71 -8.26 -3.80
N TRP A 236 -16.39 -9.43 -4.35
CA TRP A 236 -15.38 -10.32 -3.77
C TRP A 236 -13.96 -9.89 -4.11
N ASN A 237 -13.00 -10.26 -3.26
CA ASN A 237 -11.57 -10.27 -3.53
C ASN A 237 -11.02 -8.92 -4.03
N GLN A 238 -11.46 -7.85 -3.40
CA GLN A 238 -11.09 -6.48 -3.76
C GLN A 238 -9.75 -6.10 -3.11
N THR A 239 -8.89 -5.44 -3.88
CA THR A 239 -7.71 -4.80 -3.31
C THR A 239 -8.12 -3.42 -2.83
N TYR A 240 -7.91 -3.17 -1.55
CA TYR A 240 -8.14 -1.88 -0.92
C TYR A 240 -6.80 -1.29 -0.47
N GLN A 241 -6.65 0.00 -0.69
CA GLN A 241 -5.50 0.75 -0.26
C GLN A 241 -6.01 2.11 0.23
N SER A 242 -5.90 2.34 1.53
CA SER A 242 -6.45 3.52 2.23
C SER A 242 -5.90 4.82 1.65
N HIS A 243 -4.59 4.85 1.46
CA HIS A 243 -3.85 5.91 0.79
C HIS A 243 -2.68 5.27 0.05
N ALA A 244 -2.08 5.96 -0.91
CA ALA A 244 -1.08 5.42 -1.85
C ALA A 244 0.18 4.79 -1.20
N LEU A 245 0.31 4.88 0.12
CA LEU A 245 1.48 4.54 0.93
C LEU A 245 1.16 3.43 1.94
N ALA A 246 -0.14 3.18 2.16
CA ALA A 246 -0.58 2.01 2.91
C ALA A 246 -0.23 0.76 2.11
N SER A 247 0.23 -0.29 2.79
CA SER A 247 0.36 -1.60 2.17
C SER A 247 -1.00 -2.03 1.64
N PRO A 248 -1.15 -2.38 0.35
CA PRO A 248 -2.43 -2.79 -0.19
C PRO A 248 -2.89 -4.06 0.53
N VAL A 249 -4.17 -4.07 0.90
CA VAL A 249 -4.80 -5.19 1.59
C VAL A 249 -5.84 -5.82 0.67
N ARG A 250 -6.01 -7.14 0.80
CA ARG A 250 -7.03 -7.87 0.05
C ARG A 250 -8.19 -8.13 0.98
N LEU A 251 -9.36 -7.66 0.58
CA LEU A 251 -10.62 -7.84 1.29
C LEU A 251 -11.39 -8.96 0.61
N ASP A 252 -11.87 -9.94 1.39
CA ASP A 252 -12.56 -11.10 0.82
C ASP A 252 -13.90 -10.69 0.23
N LEU A 253 -14.71 -9.92 0.95
CA LEU A 253 -16.01 -9.44 0.47
C LEU A 253 -16.26 -7.99 0.91
N LEU A 254 -16.71 -7.15 -0.02
CA LEU A 254 -16.88 -5.71 0.16
C LEU A 254 -18.26 -5.23 -0.31
N TRP A 255 -18.93 -4.46 0.53
CA TRP A 255 -19.99 -3.53 0.15
C TRP A 255 -19.46 -2.10 0.29
N ARG A 256 -19.17 -1.46 -0.85
CA ARG A 256 -18.48 -0.17 -0.88
C ARG A 256 -19.36 0.97 -0.36
N ASP A 257 -20.64 0.98 -0.74
CA ASP A 257 -21.56 2.07 -0.39
C ASP A 257 -21.95 2.03 1.09
N GLU A 258 -22.14 0.83 1.64
CA GLU A 258 -22.47 0.60 3.04
C GLU A 258 -21.23 0.56 3.96
N ARG A 259 -20.04 0.72 3.37
CA ARG A 259 -18.73 0.60 4.04
C ARG A 259 -18.65 -0.64 4.93
N CYS A 260 -18.97 -1.80 4.37
CA CYS A 260 -18.90 -3.08 5.06
C CYS A 260 -17.87 -3.99 4.38
N VAL A 261 -16.95 -4.51 5.18
CA VAL A 261 -15.95 -5.51 4.80
C VAL A 261 -16.27 -6.78 5.55
N VAL A 262 -16.25 -7.91 4.86
CA VAL A 262 -16.36 -9.24 5.46
C VAL A 262 -15.08 -10.02 5.14
N GLU A 263 -14.40 -10.51 6.18
CA GLU A 263 -13.21 -11.37 6.06
C GLU A 263 -13.53 -12.80 6.51
N ILE A 264 -13.10 -13.79 5.72
CA ILE A 264 -13.33 -15.22 5.97
C ILE A 264 -12.01 -15.85 6.43
N ASP A 265 -11.81 -15.87 7.75
CA ASP A 265 -10.56 -16.31 8.35
C ASP A 265 -10.38 -17.83 8.25
N GLY A 266 -9.26 -18.24 7.63
CA GLY A 266 -8.73 -19.60 7.67
C GLY A 266 -7.89 -19.92 8.91
N PRO A 267 -7.69 -21.21 9.24
CA PRO A 267 -6.87 -21.62 10.38
C PRO A 267 -5.40 -21.17 10.29
N GLU A 268 -4.95 -20.72 9.12
CA GLU A 268 -3.61 -20.15 8.89
C GLU A 268 -3.42 -18.71 9.43
N HIS A 269 -4.48 -18.05 9.92
CA HIS A 269 -4.42 -16.71 10.53
C HIS A 269 -4.05 -16.72 12.02
N CYS A 270 -3.93 -17.88 12.66
CA CYS A 270 -3.63 -18.00 14.10
C CYS A 270 -2.12 -17.92 14.46
N ARG A 271 -1.25 -17.38 13.58
CA ARG A 271 0.18 -17.24 13.89
C ARG A 271 0.45 -15.93 14.65
N PRO A 272 1.13 -15.96 15.81
CA PRO A 272 1.40 -14.77 16.64
C PRO A 272 2.11 -13.63 15.90
N GLU A 273 2.96 -13.97 14.92
CA GLU A 273 3.79 -13.02 14.15
C GLU A 273 2.99 -12.06 13.24
N ARG A 274 1.68 -12.29 13.03
CA ARG A 274 0.82 -11.49 12.13
C ARG A 274 -0.21 -10.63 12.85
N PHE A 275 -0.27 -10.72 14.17
CA PHE A 275 -1.35 -10.14 14.96
C PHE A 275 -1.35 -8.60 14.97
N GLU A 276 -0.16 -7.99 15.02
CA GLU A 276 -0.03 -6.52 15.05
C GLU A 276 -0.31 -5.89 13.68
N ALA A 277 0.15 -6.51 12.60
CA ALA A 277 -0.12 -6.06 11.23
C ALA A 277 -1.60 -6.21 10.85
N ASP A 278 -2.26 -7.30 11.26
CA ASP A 278 -3.71 -7.47 11.04
C ASP A 278 -4.53 -6.48 11.91
N ARG A 279 -4.10 -6.18 13.13
CA ARG A 279 -4.71 -5.11 13.94
C ARG A 279 -4.56 -3.73 13.31
N GLN A 280 -3.37 -3.38 12.83
CA GLN A 280 -3.13 -2.11 12.14
C GLN A 280 -4.01 -1.98 10.89
N ARG A 281 -4.19 -3.08 10.14
CA ARG A 281 -5.14 -3.13 9.01
C ARG A 281 -6.57 -2.86 9.44
N ASP A 282 -7.05 -3.55 10.47
CA ASP A 282 -8.43 -3.40 10.95
C ASP A 282 -8.70 -1.98 11.46
N VAL A 283 -7.75 -1.39 12.19
CA VAL A 283 -7.83 0.01 12.65
C VAL A 283 -7.89 0.96 11.46
N GLN A 284 -7.03 0.77 10.45
CA GLN A 284 -7.04 1.64 9.28
C GLN A 284 -8.37 1.57 8.52
N LEU A 285 -8.91 0.35 8.30
CA LEU A 285 -10.22 0.18 7.68
C LEU A 285 -11.33 0.90 8.46
N GLN A 286 -11.28 0.85 9.79
CA GLN A 286 -12.23 1.57 10.65
C GLN A 286 -12.10 3.09 10.54
N LEU A 287 -10.88 3.63 10.51
CA LEU A 287 -10.62 5.05 10.28
C LEU A 287 -11.13 5.51 8.91
N ASP A 288 -11.03 4.64 7.90
CA ASP A 288 -11.60 4.87 6.57
C ASP A 288 -13.14 4.68 6.53
N GLY A 289 -13.76 4.44 7.69
CA GLY A 289 -15.20 4.34 7.88
C GLY A 289 -15.80 2.97 7.60
N PHE A 290 -14.97 1.95 7.34
CA PHE A 290 -15.42 0.57 7.14
C PHE A 290 -15.68 -0.15 8.46
N ALA A 291 -16.74 -0.92 8.50
CA ALA A 291 -16.91 -1.96 9.51
C ALA A 291 -16.40 -3.30 8.97
N VAL A 292 -15.56 -3.98 9.75
CA VAL A 292 -15.00 -5.29 9.40
C VAL A 292 -15.72 -6.39 10.20
N LEU A 293 -16.37 -7.31 9.50
CA LEU A 293 -17.01 -8.49 10.07
C LEU A 293 -16.17 -9.73 9.76
N ARG A 294 -15.68 -10.43 10.78
CA ARG A 294 -14.85 -11.63 10.62
C ARG A 294 -15.66 -12.89 10.88
N PHE A 295 -15.57 -13.86 9.97
CA PHE A 295 -16.17 -15.19 10.13
C PHE A 295 -15.14 -16.28 9.88
N THR A 296 -15.07 -17.27 10.76
CA THR A 296 -14.18 -18.40 10.52
C THR A 296 -14.75 -19.31 9.43
N ASN A 297 -13.85 -19.97 8.71
CA ASN A 297 -14.21 -21.02 7.75
C ASN A 297 -15.13 -22.10 8.36
N ALA A 298 -14.93 -22.46 9.63
CA ALA A 298 -15.79 -23.43 10.32
C ALA A 298 -17.22 -22.91 10.52
N ARG A 299 -17.37 -21.62 10.88
CA ARG A 299 -18.67 -21.00 11.10
C ARG A 299 -19.48 -20.90 9.81
N VAL A 300 -18.85 -20.51 8.70
CA VAL A 300 -19.51 -20.45 7.39
C VAL A 300 -19.95 -21.84 6.92
N ARG A 301 -19.12 -22.87 7.11
CA ARG A 301 -19.50 -24.25 6.75
C ARG A 301 -20.61 -24.82 7.60
N HIS A 302 -20.66 -24.49 8.89
CA HIS A 302 -21.62 -25.06 9.83
C HIS A 302 -22.98 -24.36 9.76
N ASP A 303 -23.00 -23.04 9.63
CA ASP A 303 -24.24 -22.24 9.60
C ASP A 303 -24.09 -20.98 8.73
N VAL A 304 -24.10 -21.18 7.42
CA VAL A 304 -24.01 -20.08 6.44
C VAL A 304 -25.20 -19.13 6.54
N GLU A 305 -26.40 -19.64 6.87
CA GLU A 305 -27.62 -18.82 6.96
C GLU A 305 -27.57 -17.85 8.15
N ALA A 306 -26.99 -18.25 9.30
CA ALA A 306 -26.72 -17.31 10.39
C ALA A 306 -25.70 -16.23 10.01
N VAL A 307 -24.66 -16.57 9.26
CA VAL A 307 -23.68 -15.60 8.75
C VAL A 307 -24.37 -14.59 7.81
N VAL A 308 -25.16 -15.07 6.86
CA VAL A 308 -25.94 -14.23 5.93
C VAL A 308 -26.91 -13.32 6.68
N ARG A 309 -27.62 -13.82 7.69
CA ARG A 309 -28.50 -13.00 8.54
C ARG A 309 -27.73 -11.89 9.26
N GLN A 310 -26.58 -12.20 9.83
CA GLN A 310 -25.76 -11.22 10.54
C GLN A 310 -25.26 -10.11 9.60
N ILE A 311 -24.77 -10.48 8.41
CA ILE A 311 -24.37 -9.52 7.37
C ILE A 311 -25.58 -8.69 6.94
N GLY A 312 -26.72 -9.34 6.70
CA GLY A 312 -27.96 -8.68 6.29
C GLY A 312 -28.43 -7.64 7.30
N SER A 313 -28.49 -7.97 8.60
CA SER A 313 -28.86 -7.01 9.64
C SER A 313 -27.95 -5.79 9.64
N PHE A 314 -26.64 -5.97 9.45
CA PHE A 314 -25.68 -4.87 9.38
C PHE A 314 -25.90 -3.96 8.17
N ILE A 315 -26.09 -4.55 6.99
CA ILE A 315 -26.32 -3.81 5.74
C ILE A 315 -27.63 -3.01 5.80
N HIS A 316 -28.72 -3.60 6.32
CA HIS A 316 -29.98 -2.88 6.47
C HIS A 316 -29.84 -1.70 7.44
N GLN A 317 -29.14 -1.89 8.57
CA GLN A 317 -28.89 -0.83 9.52
C GLN A 317 -28.12 0.33 8.88
N ARG A 318 -27.01 0.04 8.16
CA ARG A 318 -26.21 1.05 7.47
C ARG A 318 -27.01 1.84 6.43
N ARG A 319 -27.83 1.15 5.63
CA ARG A 319 -28.69 1.82 4.63
C ARG A 319 -29.73 2.72 5.29
N HIS A 320 -30.32 2.26 6.38
CA HIS A 320 -31.31 3.04 7.12
C HIS A 320 -30.70 4.27 7.80
N ASP A 321 -29.50 4.15 8.38
CA ASP A 321 -28.78 5.28 8.97
C ASP A 321 -28.35 6.30 7.90
N HIS A 322 -27.96 5.83 6.71
CA HIS A 322 -27.64 6.70 5.57
C HIS A 322 -28.86 7.50 5.08
N LEU A 323 -30.04 6.89 5.06
CA LEU A 323 -31.31 7.56 4.69
C LEU A 323 -31.74 8.60 5.74
N ARG A 324 -31.47 8.36 7.03
CA ARG A 324 -31.77 9.31 8.11
C ARG A 324 -30.81 10.50 8.18
N GLY A 325 -29.55 10.30 7.79
CA GLY A 325 -28.55 11.38 7.71
C GLY A 325 -28.74 12.36 6.54
N HIS A 326 -29.64 12.06 5.60
CA HIS A 326 -29.96 12.90 4.42
C HIS A 326 -31.33 13.61 4.51
N GLN A 327 -31.96 13.66 5.69
CA GLN A 327 -33.09 14.56 5.92
C GLN A 327 -32.55 15.97 6.23
N PRO A 328 -32.93 17.01 5.46
CA PRO A 328 -32.40 18.37 5.58
C PRO A 328 -32.75 19.06 6.91
#